data_AF-A0AA87Z821-F1
#
_entry.id   AF-A0AA87Z821-F1
#
_cell.length_a   1.000
_cell.length_b   1.000
_cell.length_c   1.000
_cell.angle_alpha   90.00
_cell.angle_beta   90.00
_cell.angle_gamma   90.00
#
_symmetry.space_group_name_H-M   'P 1'
#
loop_
_entity.id
_entity.type
_entity.pdbx_description
1 polymer ?
#
loop_
_entity_poly.entity_id
_entity_poly.type
_entity_poly.pdbx_seq_one_letter_code
_entity_poly.pdbx_strand_id
1 'polypeptide(L)'
;MCASFALKKDARHWWMTVQMRKNVATMSWHDFVTEFRTMYYNREILTTQQDEFNNFKQGLMTVLEAIKKFEQLARLCPELVPNEIEKVKRIMKMFRIDIAKQVSASSSPPTLVSDCISRAIRAEYWINIDKELRAQIFK
;
A
#
# COMPACT_ATOMS: atom_id res chain seq x y z
N MET A 1 8.92 23.98 16.14
CA MET A 1 9.69 22.81 16.62
C MET A 1 9.56 21.73 15.55
N CYS A 2 10.65 21.34 14.85
CA CYS A 2 10.56 20.43 13.70
C CYS A 2 10.22 19.00 14.15
N ALA A 3 9.35 18.29 13.41
CA ALA A 3 8.97 16.91 13.69
C ALA A 3 10.18 15.96 13.83
N SER A 4 11.27 16.23 13.11
CA SER A 4 12.54 15.51 13.22
C SER A 4 13.21 15.61 14.60
N PHE A 5 13.00 16.70 15.34
CA PHE A 5 13.57 16.90 16.66
C PHE A 5 12.74 16.22 17.76
N ALA A 6 11.41 16.17 17.57
CA ALA A 6 10.51 15.40 18.44
C ALA A 6 10.79 13.90 18.35
N LEU A 7 10.87 13.36 17.13
CA LEU A 7 11.22 11.95 16.90
C LEU A 7 12.59 11.55 17.47
N LYS A 8 13.59 12.44 17.36
CA LYS A 8 14.91 12.22 17.99
C LYS A 8 14.85 12.18 19.52
N LYS A 9 14.01 13.01 20.13
CA LYS A 9 13.80 12.98 21.58
C LYS A 9 13.06 11.71 22.00
N ASP A 10 12.02 11.31 21.30
CA ASP A 10 11.24 10.12 21.64
C ASP A 10 12.08 8.84 21.49
N ALA A 11 12.87 8.74 20.42
CA ALA A 11 13.87 7.67 20.22
C ALA A 11 14.88 7.59 21.36
N ARG A 12 15.39 8.74 21.83
CA ARG A 12 16.36 8.79 22.91
C ARG A 12 15.76 8.38 24.25
N HIS A 13 14.56 8.85 24.58
CA HIS A 13 13.89 8.48 25.83
C HIS A 13 13.55 6.98 25.84
N TRP A 14 13.00 6.45 24.74
CA TRP A 14 12.79 5.01 24.61
C TRP A 14 14.08 4.23 24.85
N TRP A 15 15.18 4.61 24.18
CA TRP A 15 16.42 3.87 24.31
C TRP A 15 16.92 3.84 25.75
N MET A 16 16.84 4.96 26.47
CA MET A 16 17.15 5.01 27.91
C MET A 16 16.29 4.03 28.73
N THR A 17 15.00 3.88 28.42
CA THR A 17 14.15 2.88 29.10
C THR A 17 14.56 1.44 28.79
N VAL A 18 15.08 1.15 27.59
CA VAL A 18 15.61 -0.19 27.26
C VAL A 18 16.88 -0.46 28.05
N GLN A 19 17.76 0.53 28.15
CA GLN A 19 19.02 0.43 28.91
C GLN A 19 18.79 0.19 30.41
N MET A 20 17.68 0.68 30.98
CA MET A 20 17.30 0.41 32.37
C MET A 20 16.70 -0.98 32.58
N ARG A 21 16.08 -1.56 31.55
CA ARG A 21 15.35 -2.84 31.62
C ARG A 21 16.18 -4.04 31.20
N LYS A 22 17.20 -3.83 30.37
CA LYS A 22 18.01 -4.90 29.78
C LYS A 22 19.50 -4.59 29.88
N ASN A 23 20.30 -5.65 30.00
CA ASN A 23 21.75 -5.53 29.87
C ASN A 23 22.14 -5.34 28.40
N VAL A 24 22.25 -4.07 28.00
CA VAL A 24 22.68 -3.65 26.66
C VAL A 24 24.11 -4.07 26.33
N ALA A 25 24.98 -4.26 27.33
CA ALA A 25 26.37 -4.66 27.09
C ALA A 25 26.49 -6.08 26.53
N THR A 26 25.49 -6.94 26.80
CA THR A 26 25.40 -8.31 26.28
C THR A 26 24.36 -8.45 25.17
N MET A 27 23.73 -7.35 24.74
CA MET A 27 22.66 -7.37 23.76
C MET A 27 23.22 -7.59 22.36
N SER A 28 22.72 -8.61 21.66
CA SER A 28 23.09 -8.82 20.27
C SER A 28 22.40 -7.80 19.35
N TRP A 29 22.92 -7.64 18.13
CA TRP A 29 22.24 -6.83 17.11
C TRP A 29 20.80 -7.30 16.85
N HIS A 30 20.56 -8.61 16.91
CA HIS A 30 19.23 -9.18 16.73
C HIS A 30 18.27 -8.76 17.86
N ASP A 31 18.74 -8.75 19.11
CA ASP A 31 17.95 -8.33 20.26
C ASP A 31 17.61 -6.83 20.21
N PHE A 32 18.58 -6.01 19.77
CA PHE A 32 18.37 -4.59 19.52
C PHE A 32 17.29 -4.37 18.47
N VAL A 33 17.41 -5.03 17.31
CA VAL A 33 16.42 -4.92 16.22
C VAL A 33 15.04 -5.38 16.69
N THR A 34 14.98 -6.41 17.54
CA THR A 34 13.72 -6.89 18.12
C THR A 34 13.10 -5.84 19.04
N GLU A 35 13.86 -5.27 19.98
CA GLU A 35 13.39 -4.20 20.86
C GLU A 35 12.95 -2.95 20.09
N PHE A 36 13.76 -2.54 19.11
CA PHE A 36 13.44 -1.42 18.24
C PHE A 36 12.15 -1.67 17.48
N ARG A 37 11.97 -2.89 16.95
CA ARG A 37 10.74 -3.25 16.24
C ARG A 37 9.54 -3.31 17.17
N THR A 38 9.66 -3.82 18.39
CA THR A 38 8.54 -3.84 19.34
C THR A 38 8.00 -2.43 19.64
N MET A 39 8.88 -1.43 19.69
CA MET A 39 8.53 -0.08 20.13
C MET A 39 8.22 0.88 18.97
N TYR A 40 8.86 0.73 17.81
CA TYR A 40 8.65 1.58 16.64
C TYR A 40 7.95 0.89 15.47
N TYR A 41 7.98 -0.44 15.41
CA TYR A 41 7.13 -1.28 14.57
C TYR A 41 6.00 -1.86 15.43
N ASN A 42 5.41 -1.01 16.29
CA ASN A 42 4.32 -1.40 17.17
C ASN A 42 3.17 -2.01 16.33
N ARG A 43 2.45 -2.98 16.89
CA ARG A 43 1.27 -3.59 16.27
C ARG A 43 0.34 -2.54 15.69
N GLU A 44 0.18 -1.40 16.35
CA GLU A 44 -0.63 -0.28 15.88
C GLU A 44 -0.18 0.32 14.54
N ILE A 45 1.12 0.45 14.29
CA ILE A 45 1.64 0.96 13.01
C ILE A 45 1.44 -0.10 11.92
N LEU A 46 1.69 -1.37 12.24
CA LEU A 46 1.41 -2.47 11.32
C LEU A 46 -0.08 -2.56 11.00
N THR A 47 -0.95 -2.47 12.00
CA THR A 47 -2.40 -2.43 11.85
C THR A 47 -2.83 -1.23 11.02
N THR A 48 -2.27 -0.04 11.28
CA THR A 48 -2.57 1.17 10.49
C THR A 48 -2.13 1.02 9.02
N GLN A 49 -0.95 0.45 8.76
CA GLN A 49 -0.47 0.19 7.41
C GLN A 49 -1.31 -0.88 6.70
N GLN A 50 -1.69 -1.94 7.41
CA GLN A 50 -2.57 -2.98 6.91
C GLN A 50 -3.98 -2.42 6.62
N ASP A 51 -4.49 -1.54 7.48
CA ASP A 51 -5.77 -0.86 7.31
C ASP A 51 -5.72 0.11 6.14
N GLU A 52 -4.65 0.90 5.99
CA GLU A 52 -4.45 1.73 4.80
C GLU A 52 -4.46 0.86 3.55
N PHE A 53 -3.75 -0.28 3.56
CA PHE A 53 -3.68 -1.15 2.40
C PHE A 53 -5.02 -1.84 2.09
N ASN A 54 -5.73 -2.33 3.11
CA ASN A 54 -7.04 -2.97 2.95
C ASN A 54 -8.11 -2.00 2.44
N ASN A 55 -8.02 -0.73 2.87
CA ASN A 55 -8.97 0.31 2.48
C ASN A 55 -8.52 1.09 1.24
N PHE A 56 -7.34 0.79 0.67
CA PHE A 56 -6.82 1.53 -0.46
C PHE A 56 -7.72 1.38 -1.69
N LYS A 57 -8.11 2.53 -2.27
CA LYS A 57 -8.88 2.64 -3.50
C LYS A 57 -8.19 3.61 -4.46
N GLN A 58 -8.31 3.34 -5.76
CA GLN A 58 -7.78 4.18 -6.83
C GLN A 58 -8.28 5.63 -6.72
N GLY A 59 -9.56 5.84 -6.40
CA GLY A 59 -10.13 7.18 -6.24
C GLY A 59 -9.97 8.01 -7.52
N LEU A 60 -9.36 9.19 -7.41
CA LEU A 60 -9.08 10.10 -8.54
C LEU A 60 -7.73 9.85 -9.21
N MET A 61 -6.91 8.92 -8.68
CA MET A 61 -5.61 8.60 -9.26
C MET A 61 -5.80 7.90 -10.61
N THR A 62 -4.83 8.10 -11.50
CA THR A 62 -4.68 7.26 -12.69
C THR A 62 -4.39 5.81 -12.28
N VAL A 63 -4.62 4.84 -13.17
CA VAL A 63 -4.29 3.43 -12.94
C VAL A 63 -2.81 3.29 -12.58
N LEU A 64 -1.92 4.01 -13.26
CA LEU A 64 -0.48 3.93 -13.01
C LEU A 64 -0.08 4.47 -11.63
N GLU A 65 -0.64 5.60 -11.22
CA GLU A 65 -0.40 6.17 -9.88
C GLU A 65 -0.93 5.26 -8.79
N ALA A 66 -2.13 4.72 -8.97
CA ALA A 66 -2.72 3.78 -8.03
C ALA A 66 -1.88 2.50 -7.89
N ILE A 67 -1.41 1.93 -9.00
CA ILE A 67 -0.51 0.77 -8.99
C ILE A 67 0.81 1.11 -8.30
N LYS A 68 1.40 2.28 -8.56
CA LYS A 68 2.63 2.70 -7.88
C LYS A 68 2.44 2.77 -6.35
N LYS A 69 1.33 3.34 -5.88
CA LYS A 69 1.00 3.39 -4.45
C LYS A 69 0.69 1.99 -3.90
N PHE A 70 -0.01 1.14 -4.65
CA PHE A 70 -0.25 -0.26 -4.30
C PHE A 70 1.07 -1.01 -4.05
N GLU A 71 2.06 -0.89 -4.95
CA GLU A 71 3.37 -1.54 -4.79
C GLU A 71 4.16 -0.99 -3.58
N GLN A 72 3.95 0.27 -3.18
CA GLN A 72 4.53 0.81 -1.95
C GLN A 72 3.90 0.15 -0.72
N LEU A 73 2.57 0.05 -0.67
CA LEU A 73 1.85 -0.59 0.44
C LEU A 73 2.11 -2.10 0.50
N ALA A 74 2.15 -2.77 -0.64
CA ALA A 74 2.46 -4.20 -0.75
C ALA A 74 3.85 -4.56 -0.22
N ARG A 75 4.83 -3.66 -0.36
CA ARG A 75 6.18 -3.84 0.21
C ARG A 75 6.20 -3.72 1.74
N LEU A 76 5.27 -2.96 2.32
CA LEU A 76 5.16 -2.79 3.77
C LEU A 76 4.38 -3.94 4.41
N CYS A 77 3.44 -4.54 3.68
CA CYS A 77 2.59 -5.62 4.16
C CYS A 77 2.64 -6.85 3.22
N PRO A 78 3.80 -7.51 3.05
CA PRO A 78 3.95 -8.64 2.14
C PRO A 78 3.02 -9.81 2.48
N GLU A 79 2.64 -9.97 3.75
CA GLU A 79 1.68 -10.97 4.23
C GLU A 79 0.28 -10.80 3.63
N LEU A 80 -0.08 -9.59 3.20
CA LEU A 80 -1.37 -9.33 2.56
C LEU A 80 -1.37 -9.75 1.08
N VAL A 81 -0.21 -9.91 0.44
CA VAL A 81 -0.05 -10.30 -0.97
C VAL A 81 0.85 -11.53 -1.12
N PRO A 82 0.46 -12.69 -0.55
CA PRO A 82 1.34 -13.85 -0.45
C PRO A 82 1.67 -14.51 -1.80
N ASN A 83 0.86 -14.27 -2.83
CA ASN A 83 1.06 -14.82 -4.17
C ASN A 83 0.44 -13.91 -5.24
N GLU A 84 0.70 -14.22 -6.50
CA GLU A 84 0.25 -13.43 -7.64
C GLU A 84 -1.29 -13.37 -7.75
N ILE A 85 -1.98 -14.47 -7.47
CA ILE A 85 -3.45 -14.54 -7.52
C ILE A 85 -4.07 -13.59 -6.50
N GLU A 86 -3.57 -13.59 -5.26
CA GLU A 86 -4.04 -12.68 -4.21
C GLU A 86 -3.69 -11.22 -4.54
N LYS A 87 -2.53 -10.99 -5.16
CA LYS A 87 -2.14 -9.66 -5.65
C LYS A 87 -3.12 -9.16 -6.71
N VAL A 88 -3.48 -9.97 -7.70
CA VAL A 88 -4.49 -9.60 -8.72
C VAL A 88 -5.85 -9.33 -8.10
N LYS A 89 -6.32 -10.19 -7.18
CA LYS A 89 -7.60 -9.97 -6.48
C LYS A 89 -7.63 -8.62 -5.76
N ARG A 90 -6.55 -8.25 -5.08
CA ARG A 90 -6.46 -6.95 -4.38
C ARG A 90 -6.38 -5.77 -5.34
N ILE A 91 -5.61 -5.89 -6.43
CA ILE A 91 -5.55 -4.87 -7.48
C ILE A 91 -6.96 -4.62 -8.05
N MET A 92 -7.71 -5.69 -8.36
CA MET A 92 -9.09 -5.59 -8.84
C MET A 92 -10.02 -4.92 -7.83
N LYS A 93 -9.87 -5.18 -6.53
CA LYS A 93 -10.64 -4.52 -5.46
C LYS A 93 -10.28 -3.05 -5.26
N MET A 94 -9.04 -2.66 -5.58
CA MET A 94 -8.55 -1.28 -5.46
C MET A 94 -9.09 -0.40 -6.61
N PHE A 95 -9.20 -0.93 -7.83
CA PHE A 95 -9.66 -0.16 -8.98
C PHE A 95 -11.06 0.44 -8.80
N ARG A 96 -11.30 1.55 -9.50
CA ARG A 96 -12.65 2.09 -9.64
C ARG A 96 -13.57 1.06 -10.31
N ILE A 97 -14.86 1.10 -9.96
CA ILE A 97 -15.84 0.12 -10.43
C ILE A 97 -15.98 0.13 -11.97
N ASP A 98 -15.88 1.30 -12.61
CA ASP A 98 -15.96 1.42 -14.07
C ASP A 98 -14.80 0.68 -14.77
N ILE A 99 -13.58 0.81 -14.26
CA ILE A 99 -12.39 0.10 -14.74
C ILE A 99 -12.47 -1.40 -14.39
N ALA A 100 -12.78 -1.75 -13.14
CA ALA A 100 -12.83 -3.13 -12.70
C ALA A 100 -13.83 -3.97 -13.51
N LYS A 101 -15.00 -3.40 -13.85
CA LYS A 101 -15.99 -4.02 -14.73
C LYS A 101 -15.40 -4.34 -16.11
N GLN A 102 -14.73 -3.37 -16.74
CA GLN A 102 -14.10 -3.56 -18.04
C GLN A 102 -13.00 -4.63 -18.01
N VAL A 103 -12.17 -4.63 -16.97
CA VAL A 103 -11.12 -5.65 -16.80
C VAL A 103 -11.71 -7.06 -16.63
N SER A 104 -12.85 -7.17 -15.92
CA SER A 104 -13.55 -8.43 -15.69
C SER A 104 -14.42 -8.91 -16.86
N ALA A 105 -14.80 -8.01 -17.78
CA ALA A 105 -15.70 -8.31 -18.90
C ALA A 105 -15.04 -9.14 -20.02
N SER A 106 -13.73 -9.39 -19.91
CA SER A 106 -13.04 -10.33 -20.80
C SER A 106 -13.48 -11.77 -20.54
N SER A 107 -13.29 -12.65 -21.53
CA SER A 107 -13.69 -14.07 -21.47
C SER A 107 -13.12 -14.87 -20.29
N SER A 108 -12.03 -14.39 -19.67
CA SER A 108 -11.50 -14.94 -18.42
C SER A 108 -11.02 -13.83 -17.46
N PRO A 109 -11.17 -14.02 -16.13
CA PRO A 109 -10.57 -13.15 -15.13
C PRO A 109 -9.04 -13.14 -15.27
N PRO A 110 -8.37 -12.00 -15.06
CA PRO A 110 -6.92 -11.96 -15.10
C PRO A 110 -6.35 -12.81 -13.94
N THR A 111 -5.32 -13.60 -14.24
CA THR A 111 -4.56 -14.38 -13.25
C THR A 111 -3.16 -13.82 -13.04
N LEU A 112 -2.66 -13.03 -14.00
CA LEU A 112 -1.35 -12.38 -13.96
C LEU A 112 -1.50 -10.89 -13.67
N VAL A 113 -0.57 -10.33 -12.90
CA VAL A 113 -0.57 -8.90 -12.55
C VAL A 113 -0.39 -8.02 -13.78
N SER A 114 0.50 -8.43 -14.69
CA SER A 114 0.78 -7.72 -15.93
C SER A 114 -0.45 -7.60 -16.85
N ASP A 115 -1.22 -8.68 -16.97
CA ASP A 115 -2.46 -8.72 -17.74
C ASP A 115 -3.53 -7.83 -17.11
N CYS A 116 -3.72 -7.94 -15.79
CA CYS A 116 -4.66 -7.09 -15.04
C CYS A 116 -4.37 -5.59 -15.24
N ILE A 117 -3.10 -5.18 -15.09
CA ILE A 117 -2.67 -3.78 -15.28
C ILE A 117 -2.86 -3.34 -16.73
N SER A 118 -2.46 -4.16 -17.70
CA SER A 118 -2.58 -3.82 -19.13
C SER A 118 -4.04 -3.61 -19.55
N ARG A 119 -4.95 -4.46 -19.06
CA ARG A 119 -6.39 -4.28 -19.27
C ARG A 119 -6.91 -3.00 -18.61
N ALA A 120 -6.48 -2.72 -17.38
CA ALA A 120 -6.91 -1.54 -16.64
C ALA A 120 -6.48 -0.22 -17.31
N ILE A 121 -5.24 -0.14 -17.80
CA ILE A 121 -4.73 1.04 -18.52
C ILE A 121 -5.56 1.31 -19.79
N ARG A 122 -5.83 0.26 -20.58
CA ARG A 122 -6.67 0.40 -21.79
C ARG A 122 -8.09 0.84 -21.42
N ALA A 123 -8.67 0.28 -20.37
CA ALA A 123 -10.00 0.66 -19.91
C ALA A 123 -10.04 2.13 -19.48
N GLU A 124 -9.05 2.58 -18.69
CA GLU A 124 -8.96 3.98 -18.25
C GLU A 124 -8.88 4.96 -19.44
N TYR A 125 -8.06 4.64 -20.45
CA TYR A 125 -7.94 5.43 -21.67
C TYR A 125 -9.30 5.64 -22.35
N TRP A 126 -10.02 4.55 -22.65
CA TRP A 126 -11.31 4.64 -23.35
C TRP A 126 -12.40 5.31 -22.52
N ILE A 127 -12.42 5.07 -21.21
CA ILE A 127 -13.37 5.70 -20.29
C ILE A 127 -13.15 7.22 -20.25
N ASN A 128 -11.90 7.68 -20.23
CA ASN A 128 -11.60 9.10 -20.19
C ASN A 128 -11.99 9.79 -21.50
N ILE A 129 -11.72 9.16 -22.65
CA ILE A 129 -12.17 9.67 -23.96
C ILE A 129 -13.70 9.78 -24.02
N ASP A 130 -14.43 8.75 -23.61
CA ASP A 130 -15.91 8.78 -23.59
C ASP A 130 -16.43 9.91 -22.69
N LYS A 131 -15.81 10.13 -21.52
CA LYS A 131 -16.16 11.24 -20.62
C LYS A 131 -15.90 12.61 -21.27
N GLU A 132 -14.78 12.79 -21.95
CA GLU A 132 -14.43 14.03 -22.65
C GLU A 132 -15.39 14.31 -23.81
N LEU A 133 -15.70 13.31 -24.63
CA LEU A 133 -16.67 13.44 -25.74
C LEU A 133 -18.06 13.81 -25.22
N ARG A 134 -18.53 13.16 -24.15
CA ARG A 134 -19.80 13.53 -23.51
C ARG A 134 -19.78 14.95 -22.99
N ALA A 135 -18.71 15.39 -22.34
CA ALA A 135 -18.59 16.75 -21.83
C ALA A 135 -18.62 17.82 -22.93
N GLN A 136 -18.18 17.50 -24.15
CA GLN A 136 -18.26 18.40 -25.31
C GLN A 136 -19.67 18.48 -25.91
N ILE A 137 -20.45 17.40 -25.86
CA ILE A 137 -21.82 17.35 -26.40
C ILE A 137 -22.81 18.15 -25.53
N PHE A 138 -22.58 18.24 -24.22
CA PHE A 138 -23.44 18.97 -23.28
C PHE A 138 -22.97 20.40 -22.97
N LYS A 139 -22.08 20.96 -23.80
CA LYS A 139 -21.57 22.33 -23.72
C LYS A 139 -22.20 23.18 -24.82
#